data_AF-A0A5B7GZH7-F1
#
_entry.id   AF-A0A5B7GZH7-F1
#
_cell.length_a   1.000
_cell.length_b   1.000
_cell.length_c   1.000
_cell.angle_alpha   90.00
_cell.angle_beta   90.00
_cell.angle_gamma   90.00
#
_symmetry.space_group_name_H-M   'P 1'
#
loop_
_entity.id
_entity.type
_entity.pdbx_description
1 polymer ?
#
loop_
_entity_poly.entity_id
_entity_poly.type
_entity_poly.pdbx_seq_one_letter_code
_entity_poly.pdbx_strand_id
1 'polypeptide(L)'
;MAELSGNNIPTKKNPPRNTCKTSVRTMGMVHLEIERNPQVSVREIMEDNLGLLINVSVWTLSRLIHDDLQYLSYAVRPKPVVIVAQQEERLAFCERMKDWTIEPWSGVL
;
A
#
# COMPACT_ATOMS: atom_id res chain seq x y z
N MET A 1 -15.40 52.83 -17.51
CA MET A 1 -15.92 51.51 -17.08
C MET A 1 -15.91 50.61 -18.29
N ALA A 2 -15.06 49.58 -18.31
CA ALA A 2 -15.03 48.57 -19.35
C ALA A 2 -14.97 47.21 -18.67
N GLU A 3 -16.07 46.46 -18.78
CA GLU A 3 -16.18 45.07 -18.32
C GLU A 3 -15.46 44.17 -19.34
N LEU A 4 -14.40 43.48 -18.90
CA LEU A 4 -13.72 42.49 -19.70
C LEU A 4 -14.30 41.10 -19.40
N SER A 5 -15.18 40.69 -20.31
CA SER A 5 -15.30 39.35 -20.92
C SER A 5 -14.81 38.16 -20.09
N GLY A 6 -15.76 37.31 -19.68
CA GLY A 6 -15.52 36.02 -19.05
C GLY A 6 -14.52 35.13 -19.79
N ASN A 7 -13.56 34.60 -19.04
CA ASN A 7 -12.55 33.65 -19.49
C ASN A 7 -13.20 32.30 -19.84
N ASN A 8 -13.43 32.06 -21.13
CA ASN A 8 -13.68 30.72 -21.68
C ASN A 8 -12.36 29.94 -21.75
N ILE A 9 -11.93 29.35 -20.63
CA ILE A 9 -10.79 28.44 -20.60
C ILE A 9 -11.27 27.07 -21.09
N PRO A 10 -10.72 26.50 -22.19
CA PRO A 10 -11.08 25.17 -22.63
C PRO A 10 -10.61 24.13 -21.60
N THR A 11 -11.54 23.50 -20.89
CA THR A 11 -11.24 22.34 -20.06
C THR A 11 -10.92 21.16 -20.98
N LYS A 12 -9.70 20.63 -20.90
CA LYS A 12 -9.31 19.41 -21.62
C LYS A 12 -10.25 18.29 -21.17
N LYS A 13 -11.09 17.77 -22.07
CA LYS A 13 -11.89 16.57 -21.84
C LYS A 13 -10.92 15.41 -21.64
N ASN A 14 -10.89 14.83 -20.45
CA ASN A 14 -10.14 13.59 -20.22
C ASN A 14 -10.72 12.51 -21.13
N PRO A 15 -9.91 11.80 -21.93
CA PRO A 15 -10.41 10.69 -22.71
C PRO A 15 -11.02 9.63 -21.79
N PRO A 16 -12.06 8.89 -22.23
CA PRO A 16 -12.65 7.84 -21.43
C PRO A 16 -11.56 6.84 -21.02
N ARG A 17 -11.48 6.54 -19.72
CA ARG A 17 -10.54 5.57 -19.16
C ARG A 17 -10.83 4.23 -19.86
N ASN A 18 -9.83 3.66 -20.53
CA ASN A 18 -9.95 2.37 -21.20
C ASN A 18 -10.55 1.34 -20.23
N THR A 19 -11.54 0.57 -20.70
CA THR A 19 -12.18 -0.48 -19.92
C THR A 19 -11.12 -1.43 -19.34
N CYS A 20 -11.17 -1.64 -18.02
CA CYS A 20 -10.18 -2.46 -17.33
C CYS A 20 -10.24 -3.89 -17.88
N LYS A 21 -9.09 -4.47 -18.23
CA LYS A 21 -9.01 -5.84 -18.79
C LYS A 21 -9.35 -6.92 -17.76
N THR A 22 -9.50 -6.54 -16.50
CA THR A 22 -9.72 -7.44 -15.37
C THR A 22 -11.12 -7.27 -14.82
N SER A 23 -11.75 -8.40 -14.50
CA SER A 23 -13.09 -8.42 -13.95
C SER A 23 -13.09 -7.97 -12.48
N VAL A 24 -14.22 -7.46 -11.99
CA VAL A 24 -14.43 -7.14 -10.57
C VAL A 24 -14.15 -8.37 -9.69
N ARG A 25 -14.52 -9.57 -10.16
CA ARG A 25 -14.23 -10.84 -9.47
C ARG A 25 -12.73 -11.08 -9.33
N THR A 26 -11.97 -10.83 -10.39
CA THR A 26 -10.50 -10.96 -10.39
C THR A 26 -9.89 -9.98 -9.39
N MET A 27 -10.32 -8.71 -9.42
CA MET A 27 -9.84 -7.70 -8.47
C MET A 27 -10.14 -8.09 -7.02
N GLY A 28 -11.35 -8.55 -6.72
CA GLY A 28 -11.74 -8.96 -5.37
C GLY A 28 -10.93 -10.14 -4.85
N MET A 29 -10.63 -11.13 -5.71
CA MET A 29 -9.76 -12.24 -5.36
C MET A 29 -8.34 -11.77 -5.05
N VAL A 30 -7.75 -10.93 -5.93
CA VAL A 30 -6.38 -10.42 -5.75
C VAL A 30 -6.28 -9.60 -4.47
N HIS A 31 -7.30 -8.78 -4.18
CA HIS A 31 -7.39 -8.03 -2.94
C HIS A 31 -7.39 -8.96 -1.71
N LEU A 32 -8.21 -10.01 -1.73
CA LEU A 32 -8.29 -10.98 -0.63
C LEU A 32 -6.95 -11.69 -0.37
N GLU A 33 -6.24 -12.06 -1.43
CA GLU A 33 -4.95 -12.77 -1.30
C GLU A 33 -3.88 -11.87 -0.68
N ILE A 34 -3.85 -10.58 -1.07
CA ILE A 34 -2.93 -9.59 -0.51
C ILE A 34 -3.27 -9.30 0.96
N GLU A 35 -4.54 -9.15 1.31
CA GLU A 35 -4.95 -8.95 2.72
C GLU A 35 -4.60 -10.16 3.59
N ARG A 36 -4.70 -11.38 3.05
CA ARG A 36 -4.33 -12.61 3.75
C ARG A 36 -2.82 -12.72 3.96
N ASN A 37 -2.04 -12.37 2.94
CA ASN A 37 -0.58 -12.40 2.99
C ASN A 37 0.00 -11.18 2.27
N PRO A 38 0.28 -10.08 2.98
CA PRO A 38 0.83 -8.86 2.37
C PRO A 38 2.21 -9.03 1.73
N GLN A 39 2.90 -10.14 1.99
CA GLN A 39 4.22 -10.44 1.43
C GLN A 39 4.15 -11.31 0.17
N VAL A 40 2.95 -11.70 -0.26
CA VAL A 40 2.77 -12.52 -1.46
C VAL A 40 3.24 -11.76 -2.71
N SER A 41 3.99 -12.43 -3.56
CA SER A 41 4.43 -11.90 -4.84
C SER A 41 3.35 -12.03 -5.90
N VAL A 42 3.44 -11.19 -6.93
CA VAL A 42 2.53 -11.24 -8.10
C VAL A 42 2.60 -12.60 -8.80
N ARG A 43 3.76 -13.26 -8.77
CA ARG A 43 3.96 -14.59 -9.38
C ARG A 43 3.24 -15.67 -8.57
N GLU A 44 3.39 -15.65 -7.25
CA GLU A 44 2.68 -16.57 -6.35
C GLU A 44 1.15 -16.42 -6.51
N ILE A 45 0.64 -15.17 -6.53
CA ILE A 45 -0.80 -14.93 -6.79
C ILE A 45 -1.23 -15.56 -8.12
N MET A 46 -0.42 -15.44 -9.17
CA MET A 46 -0.72 -16.05 -10.47
C MET A 46 -0.71 -17.58 -10.43
N GLU A 47 0.29 -18.17 -9.79
CA GLU A 47 0.46 -19.62 -9.70
C GLU A 47 -0.68 -20.27 -8.90
N ASP A 48 -1.09 -19.65 -7.80
CA ASP A 48 -2.19 -20.15 -6.96
C ASP A 48 -3.56 -20.00 -7.63
N ASN A 49 -3.68 -19.11 -8.62
CA ASN A 49 -4.95 -18.75 -9.26
C ASN A 49 -4.92 -18.87 -10.80
N LEU A 50 -4.13 -19.81 -11.33
CA LEU A 50 -3.93 -19.98 -12.77
C LEU A 50 -5.25 -20.07 -13.56
N GLY A 51 -6.26 -20.77 -13.03
CA GLY A 51 -7.55 -20.92 -13.72
C GLY A 51 -8.28 -19.59 -13.98
N LEU A 52 -8.11 -18.60 -13.09
CA LEU A 52 -8.73 -17.27 -13.24
C LEU A 52 -7.81 -16.27 -13.96
N LEU A 53 -6.49 -16.50 -13.92
CA LEU A 53 -5.46 -15.57 -14.38
C LEU A 53 -4.71 -16.03 -15.63
N ILE A 54 -5.14 -17.12 -16.29
CA ILE A 54 -4.43 -17.73 -17.43
C ILE A 54 -4.12 -16.76 -18.58
N ASN A 55 -4.98 -15.77 -18.81
CA ASN A 55 -4.83 -14.77 -19.88
C ASN A 55 -4.30 -13.40 -19.37
N VAL A 56 -3.93 -13.33 -18.09
CA VAL A 56 -3.43 -12.11 -17.45
C VAL A 56 -1.92 -12.21 -17.34
N SER A 57 -1.20 -11.24 -17.90
CA SER A 57 0.25 -11.18 -17.73
C SER A 57 0.62 -10.71 -16.31
N VAL A 58 1.79 -11.11 -15.83
CA VAL A 58 2.37 -10.61 -14.56
C VAL A 58 2.37 -9.08 -14.51
N TRP A 59 2.70 -8.42 -15.62
CA TRP A 59 2.72 -6.96 -15.70
C TRP A 59 1.33 -6.34 -15.56
N THR A 60 0.32 -6.95 -16.19
CA THR A 60 -1.09 -6.53 -16.05
C THR A 60 -1.55 -6.65 -14.60
N LEU A 61 -1.20 -7.75 -13.93
CA LEU A 61 -1.57 -7.99 -12.55
C LEU A 61 -0.85 -7.02 -11.60
N SER A 62 0.44 -6.78 -11.82
CA SER A 62 1.21 -5.79 -11.05
C SER A 62 0.62 -4.38 -11.19
N ARG A 63 0.28 -3.97 -12.42
CA ARG A 63 -0.39 -2.69 -12.66
C ARG A 63 -1.73 -2.60 -11.94
N LEU A 64 -2.54 -3.65 -11.97
CA LEU A 64 -3.82 -3.72 -11.26
C LEU A 64 -3.64 -3.50 -9.76
N ILE A 65 -2.64 -4.16 -9.16
CA ILE A 65 -2.35 -4.05 -7.73
C ILE A 65 -1.99 -2.61 -7.35
N HIS A 66 -1.18 -1.93 -8.17
CA HIS A 66 -0.73 -0.57 -7.91
C HIS A 66 -1.75 0.51 -8.28
N ASP A 67 -2.31 0.46 -9.49
CA ASP A 67 -3.10 1.56 -10.05
C ASP A 67 -4.58 1.47 -9.66
N ASP A 68 -5.13 0.25 -9.63
CA ASP A 68 -6.56 0.02 -9.42
C ASP A 68 -6.89 -0.36 -7.98
N LEU A 69 -6.06 -1.18 -7.32
CA LEU A 69 -6.19 -1.52 -5.89
C LEU A 69 -5.40 -0.59 -4.97
N GLN A 70 -4.54 0.28 -5.51
CA GLN A 70 -3.78 1.28 -4.75
C GLN A 70 -2.84 0.72 -3.68
N TYR A 71 -2.42 -0.54 -3.83
CA TYR A 71 -1.39 -1.09 -2.95
C TYR A 71 -0.02 -0.53 -3.32
N LEU A 72 0.74 -0.20 -2.29
CA LEU A 72 2.11 0.30 -2.43
C LEU A 72 3.09 -0.85 -2.18
N SER A 73 4.15 -0.90 -2.98
CA SER A 73 5.26 -1.83 -2.75
C SER A 73 6.32 -1.15 -1.90
N TYR A 74 6.72 -1.82 -0.82
CA TYR A 74 7.80 -1.39 0.06
C TYR A 74 8.83 -2.49 0.20
N ALA A 75 10.09 -2.11 0.32
CA ALA A 75 11.14 -3.05 0.68
C ALA A 75 10.90 -3.56 2.11
N VAL A 76 10.96 -4.88 2.29
CA VAL A 76 10.93 -5.49 3.63
C VAL A 76 12.16 -5.01 4.39
N ARG A 77 11.94 -4.34 5.52
CA ARG A 77 13.03 -3.97 6.44
C ARG A 77 13.14 -5.03 7.53
N PRO A 78 14.33 -5.65 7.72
CA PRO A 78 14.51 -6.59 8.81
C PRO A 78 14.32 -5.85 10.13
N LYS A 79 13.40 -6.34 10.95
CA LYS A 79 13.29 -5.87 12.34
C LYS A 79 14.37 -6.59 13.15
N PRO A 80 15.04 -5.90 14.10
CA PRO A 80 15.95 -6.56 15.02
C PRO A 80 15.23 -7.71 15.72
N VAL A 81 15.88 -8.88 15.78
CA VAL A 81 15.36 -10.01 16.57
C VAL A 81 15.55 -9.66 18.04
N VAL A 82 14.44 -9.57 18.77
CA VAL A 82 14.44 -9.24 20.20
C VAL A 82 14.13 -10.53 20.96
N ILE A 83 15.04 -10.98 21.82
CA ILE A 83 14.76 -12.12 22.70
C ILE A 83 13.72 -11.73 23.78
N VAL A 84 13.04 -12.71 24.38
CA VAL A 84 11.98 -12.46 25.38
C VAL A 84 12.45 -11.53 26.50
N ALA A 85 13.64 -11.76 27.06
CA ALA A 85 14.22 -10.91 28.11
C ALA A 85 14.40 -9.45 27.66
N GLN A 86 14.82 -9.21 26.42
CA GLN A 86 14.96 -7.86 25.88
C GLN A 86 13.60 -7.20 25.62
N GLN A 87 12.56 -7.98 25.32
CA GLN A 87 11.20 -7.44 25.20
C GLN A 87 10.69 -6.98 26.57
N GLU A 88 10.88 -7.78 27.61
CA GLU A 88 10.50 -7.43 28.98
C GLU A 88 11.24 -6.19 29.47
N GLU A 89 12.55 -6.08 29.22
CA GLU A 89 13.33 -4.91 29.59
C GLU A 89 12.84 -3.64 28.88
N ARG A 90 12.54 -3.74 27.57
CA ARG A 90 11.97 -2.63 26.79
C ARG A 90 10.61 -2.21 27.32
N LEU A 91 9.74 -3.17 27.64
CA LEU A 91 8.41 -2.88 28.19
C LEU A 91 8.53 -2.20 29.56
N ALA A 92 9.38 -2.71 30.45
CA ALA A 92 9.63 -2.11 31.75
C ALA A 92 10.26 -0.71 31.64
N PHE A 93 11.11 -0.47 30.65
CA PHE A 93 11.61 0.87 30.35
C PHE A 93 10.47 1.79 29.89
N CYS A 94 9.66 1.37 28.92
CA CYS A 94 8.52 2.17 28.44
C CYS A 94 7.51 2.49 29.56
N GLU A 95 7.16 1.52 30.42
CA GLU A 95 6.28 1.74 31.57
C GLU A 95 6.85 2.79 32.54
N ARG A 96 8.15 2.73 32.84
CA ARG A 96 8.81 3.70 33.73
C ARG A 96 8.87 5.10 33.14
N MET A 97 9.03 5.22 31.82
CA MET A 97 9.25 6.50 31.13
C MET A 97 8.00 7.05 30.42
N LYS A 98 6.83 6.41 30.54
CA LYS A 98 5.61 6.81 29.81
C LYS A 98 5.15 8.24 30.10
N ASP A 99 5.40 8.71 31.33
CA ASP A 99 4.98 10.03 31.82
C ASP A 99 6.10 11.07 31.71
N TRP A 100 7.24 10.73 31.10
CA TRP A 100 8.35 11.67 30.93
C TRP A 100 7.99 12.77 29.95
N THR A 101 8.28 14.01 30.34
CA THR A 101 8.21 15.18 29.46
C THR A 101 9.39 15.19 28.48
N ILE A 102 9.33 16.06 27.47
CA ILE A 102 10.36 16.15 26.40
C ILE A 102 11.76 16.44 26.97
N GLU A 103 11.85 17.20 28.07
CA GLU A 103 13.11 17.57 28.72
C GLU A 103 13.92 16.35 29.18
N PRO A 104 13.39 15.42 30.00
CA PRO A 104 14.03 14.14 30.32
C PRO A 104 14.42 13.31 29.11
N TRP A 105 13.58 13.26 28.06
CA TRP A 105 13.86 12.48 26.85
C TRP A 105 15.06 12.99 26.05
N SER A 106 15.36 14.29 26.11
CA SER A 106 16.48 14.90 25.39
C SER A 106 17.86 14.42 25.83
N GLY A 107 17.97 13.84 27.03
CA GLY A 107 19.22 13.26 27.53
C GLY A 107 19.42 11.78 27.18
N VAL A 108 18.43 11.13 26.58
CA VAL A 108 18.43 9.68 26.28
C VAL A 108 18.54 9.40 24.77
N LEU A 109 18.00 10.29 23.94
CA LEU A 109 18.08 10.24 22.47
C LEU A 109 19.47 10.65 21.96
#